data_AF-A0A7S4I107-F1
#
_entry.id   AF-A0A7S4I107-F1
#
_cell.length_a   1.000
_cell.length_b   1.000
_cell.length_c   1.000
_cell.angle_alpha   90.00
_cell.angle_beta   90.00
_cell.angle_gamma   90.00
#
_symmetry.space_group_name_H-M   'P 1'
#
loop_
_entity.id
_entity.type
_entity.pdbx_description
1 polymer ?
#
loop_
_entity_poly.entity_id
_entity_poly.type
_entity_poly.pdbx_seq_one_letter_code
_entity_poly.pdbx_strand_id
1 'polypeptide(L)'
;DDMDKEIQLDFEFFQFQQEDYHNVKGMLRNYLDGATFEVEELSDELIEQFYIGSTIKIEGNEQFVGFLSAFNIIKHAEKACIKSLKSHFMAQLRSATEGESLQQLLNGGKGSVALIFSERIESVPVQLAPHLYMQLGNEIEKALQTEKDDKLATFEYNFDYFLIKSRIFYLKKTKQAKKLKADDTEMAVESDEDEDDIERCYYNPEEELM
;
A
#
# COMPACT_ATOMS: atom_id res chain seq x y z
N ASP A 1 2.53 -42.15 -12.91
CA ASP A 1 2.21 -41.64 -11.57
C ASP A 1 3.37 -40.85 -11.02
N ASP A 2 3.56 -39.65 -11.55
CA ASP A 2 4.47 -38.66 -10.98
C ASP A 2 3.70 -37.35 -10.82
N MET A 3 3.21 -37.17 -9.59
CA MET A 3 3.29 -35.90 -8.87
C MET A 3 2.48 -34.70 -9.41
N ASP A 4 1.16 -34.80 -9.32
CA ASP A 4 0.38 -33.64 -8.84
C ASP A 4 0.68 -33.45 -7.34
N LYS A 5 1.90 -32.98 -7.03
CA LYS A 5 2.22 -32.51 -5.68
C LYS A 5 1.61 -31.12 -5.57
N GLU A 6 0.44 -31.04 -4.95
CA GLU A 6 -0.12 -29.77 -4.50
C GLU A 6 0.91 -29.07 -3.61
N ILE A 7 1.39 -27.90 -4.04
CA ILE A 7 2.24 -27.04 -3.21
C ILE A 7 1.28 -26.17 -2.41
N GLN A 8 1.13 -26.48 -1.13
CA GLN A 8 0.43 -25.62 -0.19
C GLN A 8 1.39 -24.50 0.23
N LEU A 9 0.94 -23.26 0.08
CA LEU A 9 1.62 -22.07 0.57
C LEU A 9 0.73 -21.43 1.62
N ASP A 10 1.23 -21.38 2.85
CA ASP A 10 0.56 -20.71 3.95
C ASP A 10 1.22 -19.35 4.20
N PHE A 11 0.40 -18.32 4.35
CA PHE A 11 0.85 -16.96 4.60
C PHE A 11 0.57 -16.62 6.06
N GLU A 12 1.63 -16.25 6.77
CA GLU A 12 1.57 -15.89 8.16
C GLU A 12 1.90 -14.41 8.37
N PHE A 13 1.31 -13.84 9.41
CA PHE A 13 1.48 -12.44 9.77
C PHE A 13 2.25 -12.30 11.07
N PHE A 14 3.36 -11.58 11.04
CA PHE A 14 4.24 -11.39 12.20
C PHE A 14 4.45 -9.91 12.48
N GLN A 15 4.55 -9.54 13.75
CA GLN A 15 5.02 -8.21 14.12
C GLN A 15 6.41 -7.95 13.55
N PHE A 16 6.70 -6.69 13.20
CA PHE A 16 8.03 -6.29 12.74
C PHE A 16 9.13 -6.74 13.69
N GLN A 17 10.20 -7.27 13.12
CA GLN A 17 11.43 -7.57 13.81
C GLN A 17 12.58 -6.78 13.19
N GLN A 18 13.67 -6.60 13.95
CA GLN A 18 14.86 -5.87 13.47
C GLN A 18 15.47 -6.49 12.19
N GLU A 19 15.34 -7.81 12.03
CA GLU A 19 15.75 -8.53 10.80
C GLU A 19 14.96 -8.12 9.55
N ASP A 20 13.75 -7.59 9.70
CA ASP A 20 12.89 -7.20 8.57
C ASP A 20 13.29 -5.85 7.96
N TYR A 21 14.18 -5.09 8.61
CA TYR A 21 14.59 -3.74 8.20
C TYR A 21 14.96 -3.64 6.73
N HIS A 22 15.79 -4.56 6.23
CA HIS A 22 16.25 -4.53 4.85
C HIS A 22 15.13 -4.83 3.86
N ASN A 23 14.17 -5.68 4.23
CA ASN A 23 13.01 -6.01 3.39
C ASN A 23 12.04 -4.83 3.32
N VAL A 24 11.73 -4.22 4.48
CA VAL A 24 10.88 -3.02 4.59
C VAL A 24 11.50 -1.86 3.78
N LYS A 25 12.78 -1.57 4.00
CA LYS A 25 13.52 -0.56 3.22
C LYS A 25 13.49 -0.86 1.72
N GLY A 26 13.64 -2.13 1.35
CA GLY A 26 13.59 -2.59 -0.04
C GLY A 26 12.28 -2.24 -0.73
N MET A 27 11.14 -2.51 -0.08
CA MET A 27 9.82 -2.18 -0.60
C MET A 27 9.54 -0.68 -0.61
N LEU A 28 9.94 0.03 0.46
CA LEU A 28 9.72 1.47 0.57
C LEU A 28 10.51 2.30 -0.44
N ARG A 29 11.64 1.81 -0.96
CA ARG A 29 12.46 2.53 -1.96
C ARG A 29 11.65 2.98 -3.18
N ASN A 30 10.65 2.21 -3.60
CA ASN A 30 9.82 2.52 -4.75
C ASN A 30 8.45 3.11 -4.36
N TYR A 31 8.23 3.43 -3.08
CA TYR A 31 6.95 3.92 -2.57
C TYR A 31 6.48 5.20 -3.27
N LEU A 32 7.40 6.10 -3.63
CA LEU A 32 7.11 7.35 -4.34
C LEU A 32 7.45 7.30 -5.83
N ASP A 33 7.27 6.13 -6.45
CA ASP A 33 7.37 5.94 -7.91
C ASP A 33 8.71 6.46 -8.49
N GLY A 34 9.81 6.16 -7.80
CA GLY A 34 11.17 6.55 -8.17
C GLY A 34 11.65 7.89 -7.61
N ALA A 35 10.80 8.65 -6.92
CA ALA A 35 11.24 9.85 -6.22
C ALA A 35 12.04 9.51 -4.95
N THR A 36 13.11 10.28 -4.72
CA THR A 36 13.94 10.15 -3.53
C THR A 36 13.26 10.75 -2.30
N PHE A 37 13.30 10.04 -1.18
CA PHE A 37 12.84 10.50 0.12
C PHE A 37 13.66 9.82 1.24
N GLU A 38 13.48 10.25 2.48
CA GLU A 38 14.22 9.70 3.64
C GLU A 38 13.69 8.31 4.02
N VAL A 39 13.98 7.33 3.18
CA VAL A 39 13.53 5.94 3.32
C VAL A 39 14.18 5.24 4.52
N GLU A 40 15.39 5.66 4.89
CA GLU A 40 16.14 5.11 6.01
C GLU A 40 15.42 5.38 7.33
N GLU A 41 15.20 6.66 7.63
CA GLU A 41 14.44 7.07 8.81
C GLU A 41 13.03 6.45 8.79
N LEU A 42 12.33 6.44 7.64
CA LEU A 42 11.00 5.80 7.60
C LEU A 42 11.04 4.30 7.94
N SER A 43 12.07 3.58 7.46
CA SER A 43 12.21 2.15 7.73
C SER A 43 12.50 1.89 9.19
N ASP A 44 13.41 2.67 9.80
CA ASP A 44 13.70 2.60 11.23
C ASP A 44 12.43 2.87 12.05
N GLU A 45 11.70 3.93 11.73
CA GLU A 45 10.45 4.29 12.41
C GLU A 45 9.42 3.16 12.36
N LEU A 46 9.21 2.53 11.20
CA LEU A 46 8.23 1.45 11.05
C LEU A 46 8.65 0.17 11.78
N ILE A 47 9.94 -0.16 11.78
CA ILE A 47 10.46 -1.33 12.50
C ILE A 47 10.39 -1.13 14.01
N GLU A 48 10.60 0.10 14.49
CA GLU A 48 10.55 0.43 15.92
C GLU A 48 9.10 0.60 16.45
N GLN A 49 8.08 0.54 15.59
CA GLN A 49 6.68 0.53 16.02
C GLN A 49 6.36 -0.75 16.81
N PHE A 50 6.18 -0.61 18.12
CA PHE A 50 5.93 -1.76 18.99
C PHE A 50 4.51 -2.34 18.89
N TYR A 51 3.51 -1.53 18.53
CA TYR A 51 2.09 -1.91 18.66
C TYR A 51 1.34 -2.14 17.35
N ILE A 52 1.87 -1.65 16.24
CA ILE A 52 1.17 -1.61 14.96
C ILE A 52 2.15 -2.03 13.88
N GLY A 53 1.64 -2.86 12.97
CA GLY A 53 2.37 -3.27 11.79
C GLY A 53 2.65 -4.75 11.79
N SER A 54 2.40 -5.35 10.65
CA SER A 54 2.58 -6.76 10.42
C SER A 54 3.27 -7.01 9.09
N THR A 55 4.27 -7.89 9.14
CA THR A 55 4.93 -8.48 7.99
C THR A 55 4.16 -9.70 7.51
N ILE A 56 4.25 -9.99 6.22
CA ILE A 56 3.68 -11.17 5.58
C ILE A 56 4.86 -12.07 5.22
N LYS A 57 4.89 -13.27 5.78
CA LYS A 57 5.93 -14.27 5.50
C LYS A 57 5.29 -15.58 5.05
N ILE A 58 5.99 -16.33 4.19
CA ILE A 58 5.55 -17.66 3.77
C ILE A 58 6.02 -18.70 4.80
N GLU A 59 5.10 -19.55 5.26
CA GLU A 59 5.40 -20.62 6.20
C GLU A 59 6.46 -21.59 5.63
N GLY A 60 7.41 -22.00 6.47
CA GLY A 60 8.43 -22.99 6.14
C GLY A 60 9.77 -22.43 5.65
N ASN A 61 9.79 -21.27 4.99
CA ASN A 61 11.04 -20.58 4.61
C ASN A 61 11.18 -19.15 5.15
N GLU A 62 10.15 -18.67 5.88
CA GLU A 62 10.10 -17.32 6.48
C GLU A 62 10.35 -16.19 5.48
N GLN A 63 10.06 -16.44 4.19
CA GLN A 63 10.30 -15.48 3.14
C GLN A 63 9.36 -14.29 3.29
N PHE A 64 9.94 -13.10 3.48
CA PHE A 64 9.21 -11.84 3.49
C PHE A 64 8.61 -11.53 2.12
N VAL A 65 7.30 -11.31 2.06
CA VAL A 65 6.57 -11.02 0.82
C VAL A 65 5.73 -9.75 0.89
N GLY A 66 5.63 -9.12 2.06
CA GLY A 66 4.95 -7.84 2.22
C GLY A 66 4.91 -7.38 3.67
N PHE A 67 4.34 -6.20 3.88
CA PHE A 67 3.96 -5.69 5.18
C PHE A 67 2.77 -4.73 5.06
N LEU A 68 2.07 -4.55 6.18
CA LEU A 68 1.04 -3.55 6.35
C LEU A 68 1.29 -2.81 7.66
N SER A 69 1.29 -1.48 7.66
CA SER A 69 1.37 -0.68 8.89
C SER A 69 0.63 0.66 8.79
N ALA A 70 0.36 1.29 9.93
CA ALA A 70 -0.19 2.63 10.05
C ALA A 70 0.78 3.55 10.82
N PHE A 71 1.07 4.73 10.26
CA PHE A 71 2.02 5.68 10.84
C PHE A 71 1.39 7.05 11.09
N ASN A 72 1.54 7.61 12.30
CA ASN A 72 0.96 8.91 12.64
C ASN A 72 1.79 10.06 12.02
N ILE A 73 1.34 10.59 10.88
CA ILE A 73 2.04 11.66 10.17
C ILE A 73 1.86 13.05 10.80
N ILE A 74 0.95 13.19 11.76
CA ILE A 74 0.71 14.45 12.47
C ILE A 74 1.63 14.54 13.69
N LYS A 75 1.68 13.48 14.51
CA LYS A 75 2.57 13.39 15.67
C LYS A 75 4.04 13.47 15.27
N HIS A 76 4.41 12.81 14.17
CA HIS A 76 5.78 12.72 13.69
C HIS A 76 6.09 13.71 12.56
N ALA A 77 5.32 14.80 12.45
CA ALA A 77 5.45 15.78 11.37
C ALA A 77 6.85 16.42 11.25
N GLU A 78 7.63 16.43 12.33
CA GLU A 78 8.97 17.01 12.34
C GLU A 78 10.07 16.09 11.80
N LYS A 79 9.81 14.79 11.66
CA LYS A 79 10.76 13.82 11.09
C LYS A 79 11.01 14.09 9.61
N ALA A 80 12.23 13.85 9.15
CA ALA A 80 12.63 14.19 7.78
C ALA A 80 11.89 13.29 6.76
N CYS A 81 11.66 12.03 7.09
CA CYS A 81 10.82 11.10 6.33
C CYS A 81 9.40 11.65 6.11
N ILE A 82 8.76 12.18 7.15
CA ILE A 82 7.41 12.71 7.04
C ILE A 82 7.38 14.03 6.28
N LYS A 83 8.36 14.91 6.50
CA LYS A 83 8.51 16.15 5.72
C LYS A 83 8.66 15.87 4.22
N SER A 84 9.50 14.89 3.87
CA SER A 84 9.73 14.50 2.48
C SER A 84 8.49 13.88 1.83
N LEU A 85 7.80 12.97 2.53
CA LEU A 85 6.53 12.37 2.08
C LEU A 85 5.44 13.44 1.86
N LYS A 86 5.21 14.30 2.84
CA LYS A 86 4.24 15.40 2.72
C LYS A 86 4.57 16.30 1.54
N SER A 87 5.83 16.69 1.39
CA SER A 87 6.27 17.53 0.27
C SER A 87 6.01 16.89 -1.09
N HIS A 88 6.25 15.58 -1.21
CA HIS A 88 5.96 14.84 -2.43
C HIS A 88 4.45 14.80 -2.72
N PHE A 89 3.62 14.43 -1.73
CA PHE A 89 2.17 14.43 -1.90
C PHE A 89 1.65 15.81 -2.29
N MET A 90 2.10 16.88 -1.63
CA MET A 90 1.71 18.25 -2.00
C MET A 90 2.10 18.61 -3.44
N ALA A 91 3.25 18.13 -3.92
CA ALA A 91 3.69 18.42 -5.30
C ALA A 91 2.78 17.76 -6.33
N GLN A 92 2.35 16.52 -6.10
CA GLN A 92 1.41 15.79 -6.97
C GLN A 92 0.00 16.41 -6.96
N LEU A 93 -0.38 17.06 -5.86
CA LEU A 93 -1.72 17.60 -5.68
C LEU A 93 -1.92 19.03 -6.21
N ARG A 94 -0.87 19.67 -6.75
CA ARG A 94 -0.95 21.06 -7.23
C ARG A 94 -1.99 21.28 -8.34
N SER A 95 -2.36 20.22 -9.06
CA SER A 95 -3.35 20.24 -10.13
C SER A 95 -4.68 19.58 -9.76
N ALA A 96 -4.81 19.04 -8.54
CA ALA A 96 -6.00 18.31 -8.11
C ALA A 96 -7.06 19.25 -7.53
N THR A 97 -8.32 19.07 -7.92
CA THR A 97 -9.47 19.83 -7.39
C THR A 97 -9.61 19.69 -5.87
N GLU A 98 -9.12 18.58 -5.29
CA GLU A 98 -9.18 18.27 -3.87
C GLU A 98 -7.91 18.68 -3.09
N GLY A 99 -6.97 19.36 -3.77
CA GLY A 99 -5.65 19.68 -3.21
C GLY A 99 -5.70 20.45 -1.90
N GLU A 100 -6.61 21.41 -1.73
CA GLU A 100 -6.77 22.16 -0.47
C GLU A 100 -7.25 21.28 0.69
N SER A 101 -8.21 20.39 0.43
CA SER A 101 -8.76 19.48 1.44
C SER A 101 -7.70 18.51 1.95
N LEU A 102 -6.91 17.95 1.02
CA LEU A 102 -5.83 17.03 1.35
C LEU A 102 -4.64 17.77 1.99
N GLN A 103 -4.40 19.03 1.61
CA GLN A 103 -3.44 19.90 2.29
C GLN A 103 -3.80 20.08 3.77
N GLN A 104 -5.06 20.39 4.07
CA GLN A 104 -5.54 20.50 5.44
C GLN A 104 -5.38 19.18 6.20
N LEU A 105 -5.67 18.05 5.56
CA LEU A 105 -5.53 16.72 6.16
C LEU A 105 -4.06 16.41 6.51
N LEU A 106 -3.14 16.55 5.55
CA LEU A 106 -1.72 16.29 5.73
C LEU A 106 -1.06 17.18 6.80
N ASN A 107 -1.61 18.38 7.01
CA ASN A 107 -1.15 19.32 8.03
C ASN A 107 -1.88 19.19 9.38
N GLY A 108 -2.76 18.20 9.53
CA GLY A 108 -3.48 17.93 10.79
C GLY A 108 -4.61 18.92 11.08
N GLY A 109 -5.01 19.75 10.12
CA GLY A 109 -6.11 20.70 10.26
C GLY A 109 -7.48 20.05 10.41
N LYS A 110 -7.60 18.75 10.14
CA LYS A 110 -8.83 17.96 10.27
C LYS A 110 -8.83 16.97 11.42
N GLY A 111 -7.68 16.70 12.05
CA GLY A 111 -7.52 15.68 13.08
C GLY A 111 -6.22 14.89 12.94
N SER A 112 -6.12 13.81 13.71
CA SER A 112 -5.01 12.85 13.65
C SER A 112 -5.13 11.97 12.39
N VAL A 113 -4.01 11.78 11.69
CA VAL A 113 -3.97 11.07 10.41
C VAL A 113 -2.95 9.95 10.45
N ALA A 114 -3.41 8.73 10.16
CA ALA A 114 -2.57 7.58 9.89
C ALA A 114 -2.29 7.47 8.40
N LEU A 115 -1.02 7.46 8.01
CA LEU A 115 -0.61 7.02 6.68
C LEU A 115 -0.45 5.50 6.71
N ILE A 116 -1.21 4.81 5.86
CA ILE A 116 -1.15 3.36 5.71
C ILE A 116 -0.10 3.02 4.66
N PHE A 117 0.83 2.15 5.05
CA PHE A 117 1.80 1.54 4.16
C PHE A 117 1.37 0.10 3.91
N SER A 118 0.84 -0.18 2.72
CA SER A 118 0.39 -1.51 2.29
C SER A 118 1.26 -1.95 1.12
N GLU A 119 2.41 -2.57 1.42
CA GLU A 119 3.38 -2.98 0.40
C GLU A 119 3.52 -4.50 0.39
N ARG A 120 3.41 -5.09 -0.80
CA ARG A 120 3.59 -6.53 -1.01
C ARG A 120 4.01 -6.80 -2.46
N ILE A 121 4.57 -7.97 -2.70
CA ILE A 121 4.82 -8.43 -4.07
C ILE A 121 3.50 -8.80 -4.76
N GLU A 122 3.45 -8.67 -6.09
CA GLU A 122 2.21 -8.88 -6.88
C GLU A 122 1.71 -10.33 -6.83
N SER A 123 2.58 -11.29 -6.49
CA SER A 123 2.21 -12.70 -6.36
C SER A 123 1.46 -13.02 -5.06
N VAL A 124 1.34 -12.08 -4.11
CA VAL A 124 0.55 -12.27 -2.89
C VAL A 124 -0.95 -12.21 -3.25
N PRO A 125 -1.74 -13.25 -2.92
CA PRO A 125 -3.16 -13.29 -3.28
C PRO A 125 -3.97 -12.14 -2.66
N VAL A 126 -4.84 -11.52 -3.46
CA VAL A 126 -5.73 -10.42 -3.02
C VAL A 126 -6.68 -10.85 -1.90
N GLN A 127 -6.99 -12.14 -1.80
CA GLN A 127 -7.86 -12.71 -0.78
C GLN A 127 -7.30 -12.54 0.65
N LEU A 128 -6.01 -12.26 0.80
CA LEU A 128 -5.40 -11.95 2.10
C LEU A 128 -5.71 -10.53 2.58
N ALA A 129 -6.06 -9.60 1.68
CA ALA A 129 -6.24 -8.19 2.02
C ALA A 129 -7.29 -7.96 3.13
N PRO A 130 -8.49 -8.57 3.13
CA PRO A 130 -9.44 -8.38 4.22
C PRO A 130 -8.87 -8.77 5.59
N HIS A 131 -8.09 -9.85 5.66
CA HIS A 131 -7.45 -10.31 6.88
C HIS A 131 -6.37 -9.34 7.35
N LEU A 132 -5.56 -8.82 6.41
CA LEU A 132 -4.54 -7.82 6.69
C LEU A 132 -5.14 -6.55 7.30
N TYR A 133 -6.16 -5.97 6.68
CA TYR A 133 -6.79 -4.74 7.18
C TYR A 133 -7.54 -4.96 8.49
N MET A 134 -8.19 -6.12 8.67
CA MET A 134 -8.81 -6.48 9.95
C MET A 134 -7.77 -6.60 11.07
N GLN A 135 -6.62 -7.22 10.79
CA GLN A 135 -5.53 -7.32 11.75
C GLN A 135 -4.96 -5.95 12.10
N LEU A 136 -4.71 -5.09 11.11
CA LEU A 136 -4.25 -3.71 11.35
C LEU A 136 -5.24 -2.92 12.21
N GLY A 137 -6.55 -3.05 11.96
CA GLY A 137 -7.59 -2.43 12.78
C GLY A 137 -7.53 -2.89 14.24
N ASN A 138 -7.40 -4.20 14.46
CA ASN A 138 -7.24 -4.78 15.80
C ASN A 138 -5.96 -4.30 16.50
N GLU A 139 -4.86 -4.15 15.76
CA GLU A 139 -3.58 -3.62 16.28
C GLU A 139 -3.74 -2.17 16.72
N ILE A 140 -4.35 -1.31 15.89
CA ILE A 140 -4.64 0.09 16.23
C ILE A 140 -5.51 0.18 17.49
N GLU A 141 -6.57 -0.61 17.59
CA GLU A 141 -7.45 -0.61 18.76
C GLU A 141 -6.72 -1.04 20.04
N LYS A 142 -5.90 -2.10 19.96
CA LYS A 142 -5.09 -2.57 21.09
C LYS A 142 -4.03 -1.54 21.49
N ALA A 143 -3.39 -0.90 20.51
CA ALA A 143 -2.40 0.14 20.74
C ALA A 143 -3.03 1.32 21.48
N LEU A 144 -4.19 1.80 21.01
CA LEU A 144 -4.94 2.86 21.65
C LEU A 144 -5.41 2.49 23.06
N GLN A 145 -5.87 1.24 23.26
CA GLN A 145 -6.26 0.77 24.59
C GLN A 145 -5.06 0.74 25.55
N THR A 146 -3.90 0.30 25.07
CA THR A 146 -2.67 0.29 25.87
C THR A 146 -2.26 1.71 26.27
N GLU A 147 -2.31 2.68 25.35
CA GLU A 147 -2.06 4.09 25.69
C GLU A 147 -3.03 4.63 26.76
N LYS A 148 -4.31 4.22 26.71
CA LYS A 148 -5.32 4.59 27.72
C LYS A 148 -5.03 3.97 29.08
N ASP A 149 -4.67 2.69 29.11
CA ASP A 149 -4.37 1.97 30.35
C ASP A 149 -3.11 2.52 31.03
N ASP A 150 -2.10 2.85 30.23
CA ASP A 150 -0.86 3.50 30.65
C ASP A 150 -1.04 5.01 30.94
N LYS A 151 -2.25 5.55 30.70
CA LYS A 151 -2.62 6.96 30.91
C LYS A 151 -1.70 7.93 30.15
N LEU A 152 -1.26 7.54 28.96
CA LEU A 152 -0.50 8.39 28.08
C LEU A 152 -1.37 9.53 27.56
N ALA A 153 -0.87 10.77 27.66
CA ALA A 153 -1.60 11.95 27.21
C ALA A 153 -1.58 12.13 25.69
N THR A 154 -0.69 11.42 24.98
CA THR A 154 -0.45 11.66 23.55
C THR A 154 -1.43 11.00 22.62
N PHE A 155 -2.09 9.90 23.03
CA PHE A 155 -3.02 9.09 22.23
C PHE A 155 -2.62 9.00 20.73
N GLU A 156 -1.40 8.52 20.47
CA GLU A 156 -0.82 8.42 19.13
C GLU A 156 -1.69 7.62 18.17
N TYR A 157 -2.37 6.59 18.68
CA TYR A 157 -3.13 5.65 17.87
C TYR A 157 -4.62 5.99 17.77
N ASN A 158 -5.02 7.16 18.30
CA ASN A 158 -6.37 7.69 18.11
C ASN A 158 -6.45 8.45 16.78
N PHE A 159 -6.71 7.73 15.70
CA PHE A 159 -6.78 8.28 14.34
C PHE A 159 -8.19 8.72 13.98
N ASP A 160 -8.32 9.90 13.38
CA ASP A 160 -9.58 10.39 12.79
C ASP A 160 -9.67 10.03 11.30
N TYR A 161 -8.53 9.93 10.62
CA TYR A 161 -8.44 9.63 9.20
C TYR A 161 -7.32 8.64 8.88
N PHE A 162 -7.58 7.83 7.86
CA PHE A 162 -6.59 6.97 7.23
C PHE A 162 -6.31 7.48 5.83
N LEU A 163 -5.04 7.66 5.51
CA LEU A 163 -4.56 8.02 4.18
C LEU A 163 -3.86 6.79 3.59
N ILE A 164 -4.30 6.35 2.41
CA ILE A 164 -3.72 5.21 1.70
C ILE A 164 -3.18 5.73 0.37
N LYS A 165 -1.93 5.40 0.05
CA LYS A 165 -1.34 5.70 -1.26
C LYS A 165 -1.53 4.48 -2.17
N SER A 166 -2.30 4.66 -3.23
CA SER A 166 -2.50 3.63 -4.25
C SER A 166 -1.58 3.79 -5.44
N ARG A 167 -1.09 2.68 -5.97
CA ARG A 167 -0.44 2.63 -7.28
C ARG A 167 -1.46 2.23 -8.34
N ILE A 168 -1.57 3.05 -9.38
CA ILE A 168 -2.45 2.77 -10.53
C ILE A 168 -1.64 2.62 -11.80
N PHE A 169 -2.18 1.86 -12.75
CA PHE A 169 -1.66 1.75 -14.10
C PHE A 169 -2.82 1.77 -15.09
N TYR A 170 -2.51 1.98 -16.35
CA TYR A 170 -3.49 2.13 -17.41
C TYR A 170 -3.29 1.03 -18.46
N LEU A 171 -4.32 0.21 -18.67
CA LEU A 171 -4.33 -0.83 -19.70
C LEU A 171 -5.08 -0.33 -20.93
N LYS A 172 -4.46 -0.46 -22.11
CA LYS A 172 -5.20 -0.38 -23.36
C LYS A 172 -5.97 -1.67 -23.55
N LYS A 173 -7.30 -1.60 -23.70
CA LYS A 173 -8.12 -2.75 -24.05
C LYS A 173 -7.73 -3.24 -25.44
N THR A 174 -6.96 -4.32 -25.52
CA THR A 174 -6.77 -5.04 -26.78
C THR A 174 -8.04 -5.85 -27.02
N LYS A 175 -8.82 -5.48 -28.05
CA LYS A 175 -9.95 -6.31 -28.51
C LYS A 175 -9.40 -7.70 -28.78
N GLN A 176 -9.84 -8.69 -27.99
CA GLN A 176 -9.48 -10.09 -28.20
C GLN A 176 -9.75 -10.44 -29.67
N ALA A 177 -8.71 -10.87 -30.39
CA ALA A 177 -8.87 -11.35 -31.76
C ALA A 177 -9.85 -12.54 -31.73
N LYS A 178 -11.10 -12.30 -32.16
CA LYS A 178 -12.03 -13.37 -32.52
C LYS A 178 -11.30 -14.22 -33.57
N LYS A 179 -10.93 -15.46 -33.24
CA LYS A 179 -10.58 -16.46 -34.24
C LYS A 179 -11.81 -16.73 -35.11
N LEU A 180 -11.95 -15.98 -36.20
CA LEU A 180 -12.81 -16.34 -37.32
C LEU A 180 -12.03 -17.32 -38.20
N LYS A 181 -12.65 -18.47 -38.48
CA LYS A 181 -12.13 -19.44 -39.44
C LYS A 181 -12.09 -18.80 -40.84
N ALA A 182 -11.01 -19.07 -41.55
CA ALA A 182 -10.68 -18.53 -42.87
C ALA A 182 -11.76 -18.80 -43.92
N ASP A 183 -12.07 -17.77 -44.72
CA ASP A 183 -12.04 -17.91 -46.18
C ASP A 183 -11.72 -16.54 -46.82
N ASP A 184 -10.91 -16.61 -47.86
CA ASP A 184 -10.15 -15.56 -48.55
C ASP A 184 -10.78 -14.16 -48.66
N THR A 185 -10.11 -13.14 -48.09
CA THR A 185 -9.72 -11.84 -48.70
C THR A 185 -9.18 -10.94 -47.57
N GLU A 186 -7.88 -10.64 -47.60
CA GLU A 186 -7.26 -9.67 -46.70
C GLU A 186 -7.79 -8.26 -46.98
N MET A 187 -8.50 -7.68 -46.00
CA MET A 187 -8.46 -6.24 -45.74
C MET A 187 -8.47 -6.05 -44.22
N ALA A 188 -7.30 -5.79 -43.66
CA ALA A 188 -7.21 -5.16 -42.35
C ALA A 188 -7.71 -3.73 -42.50
N VAL A 189 -8.92 -3.46 -42.03
CA VAL A 189 -9.39 -2.08 -41.84
C VAL A 189 -8.80 -1.63 -40.52
N GLU A 190 -7.78 -0.77 -40.57
CA GLU A 190 -7.37 0.03 -39.42
C GLU A 190 -8.55 0.95 -39.10
N SER A 191 -9.33 0.57 -38.07
CA SER A 191 -10.32 1.45 -37.47
C SER A 191 -9.60 2.40 -36.53
N ASP A 192 -9.86 3.69 -36.70
CA ASP A 192 -9.33 4.81 -35.93
C ASP A 192 -9.16 4.48 -34.43
N GLU A 193 -8.00 4.84 -33.89
CA GLU A 193 -7.64 4.65 -32.48
C GLU A 193 -8.54 5.54 -31.59
N ASP A 194 -9.62 4.97 -31.07
CA ASP A 194 -10.41 5.63 -30.02
C ASP A 194 -9.55 5.76 -28.75
N GLU A 195 -9.28 7.00 -28.33
CA GLU A 195 -8.62 7.37 -27.06
C GLU A 195 -9.37 6.85 -25.81
N ASP A 196 -10.60 6.34 -26.01
CA ASP A 196 -11.55 5.93 -24.97
C ASP A 196 -11.39 4.47 -24.46
N ASP A 197 -10.42 3.70 -24.96
CA ASP A 197 -10.21 2.28 -24.57
C ASP A 197 -9.11 2.09 -23.51
N ILE A 198 -8.84 3.10 -22.67
CA ILE A 198 -7.86 3.05 -21.58
C ILE A 198 -8.56 2.76 -20.24
N GLU A 199 -8.30 1.58 -19.66
CA GLU A 199 -8.82 1.16 -18.36
C GLU A 199 -7.83 1.49 -17.24
N ARG A 200 -8.30 2.16 -16.18
CA ARG A 200 -7.53 2.41 -14.95
C ARG A 200 -7.59 1.17 -14.05
N CYS A 201 -6.44 0.63 -13.71
CA CYS A 201 -6.31 -0.52 -12.82
C CYS A 201 -5.46 -0.16 -11.59
N TYR A 202 -5.66 -0.88 -10.50
CA TYR A 202 -4.89 -0.76 -9.26
C TYR A 202 -3.91 -1.93 -9.15
N TYR A 203 -2.70 -1.68 -8.67
CA TYR A 203 -1.74 -2.75 -8.37
C TYR A 203 -2.26 -3.67 -7.26
N ASN A 204 -2.92 -3.07 -6.26
CA ASN A 204 -3.64 -3.75 -5.19
C ASN A 204 -5.14 -3.61 -5.49
N PRO A 205 -5.81 -4.65 -6.05
CA PRO A 205 -7.18 -4.52 -6.53
C PRO A 205 -8.20 -4.12 -5.45
N GLU A 206 -7.94 -4.46 -4.18
CA GLU A 206 -8.80 -4.10 -3.06
C GLU A 206 -8.89 -2.58 -2.82
N GLU A 207 -7.90 -1.80 -3.28
CA GLU A 207 -7.87 -0.35 -3.11
C GLU A 207 -8.90 0.38 -3.99
N GLU A 208 -9.48 -0.30 -4.99
CA GLU A 208 -10.62 0.21 -5.75
C GLU A 208 -11.89 0.32 -4.90
N LEU A 209 -11.99 -0.48 -3.83
CA LEU A 209 -13.19 -0.60 -2.99
C LEU A 209 -13.19 0.32 -1.76
N MET A 210 -12.10 1.05 -1.53
CA MET A 210 -11.88 1.88 -0.33
C MET A 210 -12.41 3.31 -0.47
#